data_AF-A0A9D6WHY3-F1
#
_entry.id   AF-A0A9D6WHY3-F1
#
_cell.length_a   1.000
_cell.length_b   1.000
_cell.length_c   1.000
_cell.angle_alpha   90.00
_cell.angle_beta   90.00
_cell.angle_gamma   90.00
#
_symmetry.space_group_name_H-M   'P 1'
#
loop_
_entity.id
_entity.type
_entity.pdbx_description
1 polymer ?
#
loop_
_entity_poly.entity_id
_entity_poly.type
_entity_poly.pdbx_seq_one_letter_code
_entity_poly.pdbx_strand_id
1 'polypeptide(L)'
;MLLSKRPSTLPDSPIEQLHNYYERKVIDAVRARNLAVDGDTFVDIVCIALNELPAKYIRHDVDMAFYSDPTELAAMNAKVERAIDLAVGRVASAQWGRGNESGA
;
A
#
# COMPACT_ATOMS: atom_id res chain seq x y z
N MET A 1 4.42 4.01 -28.94
CA MET A 1 5.16 5.07 -28.21
C MET A 1 5.96 4.43 -27.10
N LEU A 2 7.25 4.75 -27.03
CA LEU A 2 8.28 4.07 -26.24
C LEU A 2 8.06 4.28 -24.73
N LEU A 3 7.76 3.22 -23.98
CA LEU A 3 8.16 3.13 -22.57
C LEU A 3 9.35 2.19 -22.50
N SER A 4 10.47 2.73 -23.00
CA SER A 4 11.80 2.20 -22.82
C SER A 4 12.05 2.03 -21.32
N LYS A 5 12.37 0.79 -20.95
CA LYS A 5 13.01 0.35 -19.71
C LYS A 5 13.55 1.52 -18.90
N ARG A 6 12.92 1.85 -17.77
CA ARG A 6 13.54 2.75 -16.77
C ARG A 6 14.86 2.10 -16.36
N PRO A 7 16.01 2.73 -16.62
CA PRO A 7 17.28 2.18 -16.18
C PRO A 7 17.30 2.18 -14.65
N SER A 8 17.55 1.01 -14.07
CA SER A 8 17.40 0.68 -12.65
C SER A 8 18.46 1.27 -11.71
N THR A 9 19.12 2.37 -12.09
CA THR A 9 20.10 3.07 -11.25
C THR A 9 20.21 4.53 -11.68
N LEU A 10 19.25 5.37 -11.28
CA LEU A 10 19.57 6.80 -11.14
C LEU A 10 20.28 6.99 -9.79
N PRO A 11 21.35 7.79 -9.72
CA PRO A 11 21.98 8.15 -8.46
C PRO A 11 20.99 8.97 -7.61
N ASP A 12 20.76 8.51 -6.38
CA ASP A 12 19.95 9.10 -5.29
C ASP A 12 19.14 10.34 -5.71
N SER A 13 18.07 10.12 -6.47
CA SER A 13 17.16 11.22 -6.76
C SER A 13 16.53 11.62 -5.43
N PRO A 14 16.60 12.90 -5.01
CA PRO A 14 16.01 13.32 -3.73
C PRO A 14 14.51 13.04 -3.64
N ILE A 15 13.86 12.77 -4.78
CA ILE A 15 12.45 12.40 -4.89
C ILE A 15 12.20 10.93 -4.50
N GLU A 16 13.18 10.02 -4.65
CA GLU A 16 13.05 8.60 -4.25
C GLU A 16 12.96 8.43 -2.73
N GLN A 17 13.35 9.46 -1.98
CA GLN A 17 13.20 9.48 -0.52
C GLN A 17 11.78 9.87 -0.10
N LEU A 18 10.97 10.44 -1.01
CA LEU A 18 9.57 10.77 -0.75
C LEU A 18 8.69 9.54 -0.92
N HIS A 19 8.08 9.11 0.17
CA HIS A 19 7.19 7.95 0.19
C HIS A 19 5.97 8.26 1.05
N ASN A 20 4.87 7.56 0.83
CA ASN A 20 3.70 7.71 1.68
C ASN A 20 3.96 7.00 3.02
N TYR A 21 3.73 7.72 4.12
CA TYR A 21 3.90 7.24 5.49
C TYR A 21 3.20 5.89 5.75
N TYR A 22 2.06 5.66 5.09
CA TYR A 22 1.29 4.45 5.29
C TYR A 22 1.84 3.23 4.53
N GLU A 23 2.77 3.39 3.58
CA GLU A 23 3.29 2.27 2.75
C GLU A 23 3.84 1.14 3.61
N ARG A 24 4.80 1.44 4.47
CA ARG A 24 5.43 0.44 5.35
C ARG A 24 4.41 -0.22 6.28
N LYS A 25 3.54 0.59 6.88
CA LYS A 25 2.49 0.12 7.81
C LYS A 25 1.52 -0.85 7.15
N VAL A 26 1.04 -0.50 5.96
CA VAL A 26 0.10 -1.35 5.20
C VAL A 26 0.80 -2.64 4.78
N ILE A 27 2.02 -2.55 4.22
CA ILE A 27 2.80 -3.72 3.79
C ILE A 27 3.02 -4.69 4.96
N ASP A 28 3.47 -4.17 6.11
CA ASP A 28 3.76 -4.99 7.28
C ASP A 28 2.49 -5.61 7.87
N ALA A 29 1.38 -4.86 7.92
CA ALA A 29 0.09 -5.36 8.39
C ALA A 29 -0.48 -6.45 7.47
N VAL A 30 -0.41 -6.28 6.15
CA VAL A 30 -0.88 -7.29 5.18
C VAL A 30 -0.01 -8.56 5.28
N ARG A 31 1.31 -8.42 5.43
CA ARG A 31 2.22 -9.56 5.66
C ARG A 31 1.92 -10.28 6.97
N ALA A 32 1.73 -9.54 8.06
CA ALA A 32 1.45 -10.12 9.38
C ALA A 32 0.15 -10.92 9.40
N ARG A 33 -0.85 -10.52 8.61
CA ARG A 33 -2.14 -11.20 8.50
C ARG A 33 -2.15 -12.36 7.49
N ASN A 34 -1.04 -12.62 6.79
CA ASN A 34 -0.90 -13.67 5.77
C ASN A 34 -2.05 -13.69 4.73
N LEU A 35 -2.51 -12.51 4.31
CA LEU A 35 -3.73 -12.32 3.51
C LEU A 35 -3.58 -12.60 2.01
N ALA A 36 -2.37 -12.87 1.52
CA ALA A 36 -2.09 -13.02 0.10
C ALA A 36 -1.58 -14.43 -0.22
N VAL A 37 -2.27 -15.11 -1.13
CA VAL A 37 -1.91 -16.44 -1.64
C VAL A 37 -0.83 -16.34 -2.71
N ASP A 38 -0.75 -15.19 -3.40
CA ASP A 38 0.19 -14.90 -4.48
C ASP A 38 0.62 -13.41 -4.47
N GLY A 39 1.68 -13.10 -5.22
CA GLY A 39 2.28 -11.77 -5.26
C GLY A 39 1.38 -10.70 -5.90
N ASP A 40 0.51 -11.06 -6.85
CA ASP A 40 -0.37 -10.11 -7.51
C ASP A 40 -1.52 -9.72 -6.57
N THR A 41 -2.11 -10.68 -5.87
CA THR A 41 -3.11 -10.44 -4.81
C THR A 41 -2.54 -9.55 -3.70
N PHE A 42 -1.27 -9.75 -3.33
CA PHE A 42 -0.61 -8.88 -2.34
C PHE A 42 -0.55 -7.43 -2.82
N VAL A 43 -0.11 -7.19 -4.05
CA VAL A 43 0.01 -5.85 -4.63
C VAL A 43 -1.37 -5.20 -4.78
N ASP A 44 -2.39 -5.95 -5.19
CA ASP A 44 -3.77 -5.46 -5.31
C ASP A 44 -4.32 -4.99 -3.95
N ILE A 45 -4.16 -5.78 -2.89
CA ILE A 45 -4.61 -5.43 -1.54
C ILE A 45 -3.89 -4.16 -1.07
N VAL A 46 -2.56 -4.10 -1.21
CA VAL A 46 -1.77 -2.94 -0.77
C VAL A 46 -2.15 -1.68 -1.54
N CYS A 47 -2.32 -1.77 -2.86
CA CYS A 47 -2.70 -0.64 -3.71
C CYS A 47 -4.07 -0.07 -3.30
N ILE A 48 -5.07 -0.95 -3.12
CA ILE A 48 -6.42 -0.52 -2.72
C ILE A 48 -6.39 0.08 -1.31
N ALA A 49 -5.70 -0.55 -0.36
CA ALA A 49 -5.61 -0.05 1.02
C ALA A 49 -4.92 1.32 1.10
N LEU A 50 -3.86 1.55 0.31
CA LEU A 50 -3.17 2.85 0.28
C LEU A 50 -4.04 3.96 -0.31
N ASN A 51 -4.87 3.64 -1.31
CA ASN A 51 -5.78 4.60 -1.93
C ASN A 51 -6.96 5.00 -1.02
N GLU A 52 -7.30 4.17 -0.04
CA GLU A 52 -8.33 4.49 0.96
C GLU A 52 -7.81 5.40 2.09
N LEU A 53 -6.49 5.48 2.26
CA LEU A 53 -5.86 6.29 3.29
C LEU A 53 -5.55 7.70 2.76
N PRO A 54 -5.63 8.75 3.61
CA PRO A 54 -5.24 10.08 3.18
C PRO A 54 -3.76 10.09 2.80
N ALA A 55 -3.44 10.53 1.58
CA ALA A 55 -2.05 10.59 1.12
C ALA A 55 -1.22 11.49 2.04
N LYS A 56 -0.15 10.93 2.63
CA LYS A 56 0.77 11.66 3.52
C LYS A 56 2.20 11.32 3.15
N TYR A 57 2.84 12.19 2.37
CA TYR A 57 4.22 12.00 1.93
C TYR A 57 5.22 12.51 2.94
N ILE A 58 6.23 11.71 3.22
CA ILE A 58 7.32 12.00 4.16
C ILE A 58 8.65 11.68 3.50
N ARG A 59 9.73 12.30 4.01
CA ARG A 59 11.09 12.00 3.58
C ARG A 59 11.74 10.94 4.46
N HIS A 60 11.53 11.01 5.77
CA HIS A 60 12.02 10.02 6.71
C HIS A 60 10.93 9.60 7.70
N ASP A 61 10.85 8.31 8.01
CA ASP A 61 9.87 7.77 8.98
C ASP A 61 9.98 8.43 10.36
N VAL A 62 11.18 8.86 10.73
CA VAL A 62 11.45 9.54 12.00
C VAL A 62 10.70 10.86 12.11
N ASP A 63 10.40 11.54 11.01
CA ASP A 63 9.70 12.82 11.03
C ASP A 63 8.32 12.66 11.71
N MET A 64 7.59 11.57 11.42
CA MET A 64 6.24 11.39 11.98
C MET A 64 6.22 10.92 13.43
N ALA A 65 7.21 10.15 13.88
CA ALA A 65 7.25 9.65 15.26
C ALA A 65 7.47 10.78 16.28
N PHE A 66 8.12 11.88 15.89
CA PHE A 66 8.35 13.04 16.76
C PHE A 66 7.17 14.02 16.82
N TYR A 67 6.36 14.11 15.76
CA TYR A 67 5.26 15.09 15.68
C TYR A 67 3.87 14.53 15.95
N SER A 68 3.69 13.22 15.99
CA SER A 68 2.36 12.61 16.19
C SER A 68 2.09 12.33 17.67
N ASP A 69 0.95 12.80 18.16
CA ASP A 69 0.46 12.42 19.49
C ASP A 69 0.13 10.91 19.51
N PRO A 70 0.36 10.19 20.64
CA PRO A 70 -0.01 8.78 20.76
C PRO A 70 -1.45 8.46 20.37
N THR A 71 -2.38 9.40 20.62
CA THR A 71 -3.78 9.25 20.22
C THR A 71 -3.98 9.31 18.70
N GLU A 72 -3.23 10.17 18.01
CA GLU A 72 -3.24 10.25 16.54
C GLU A 72 -2.67 8.97 15.94
N LEU A 73 -1.57 8.45 16.49
CA LEU A 73 -0.98 7.18 16.06
C LEU A 73 -1.97 6.01 16.19
N ALA A 74 -2.69 5.93 17.31
CA ALA A 74 -3.72 4.92 17.50
C ALA A 74 -4.86 5.04 16.47
N ALA A 75 -5.33 6.27 16.22
CA ALA A 75 -6.36 6.53 15.22
C ALA A 75 -5.89 6.22 13.79
N MET A 76 -4.63 6.50 13.47
CA MET A 76 -4.01 6.17 12.18
C MET A 76 -3.92 4.66 11.99
N ASN A 77 -3.45 3.92 13.00
CA ASN A 77 -3.41 2.47 12.93
C ASN A 77 -4.82 1.88 12.74
N ALA A 78 -5.83 2.38 13.47
CA ALA A 78 -7.23 1.94 13.28
C ALA A 78 -7.78 2.25 11.87
N LYS A 79 -7.32 3.32 11.22
CA LYS A 79 -7.65 3.60 9.81
C LYS A 79 -6.98 2.60 8.87
N VAL A 80 -5.71 2.27 9.11
CA VAL A 80 -4.97 1.28 8.32
C VAL A 80 -5.66 -0.08 8.37
N GLU A 81 -6.02 -0.56 9.57
CA GLU A 81 -6.70 -1.86 9.71
C GLU A 81 -8.01 -1.91 8.91
N ARG A 82 -8.83 -0.85 9.01
CA ARG A 82 -10.10 -0.74 8.25
C ARG A 82 -9.88 -0.67 6.74
N ALA A 83 -8.85 0.05 6.29
CA ALA A 83 -8.52 0.13 4.87
C ALA A 83 -8.12 -1.24 4.30
N ILE A 84 -7.37 -2.04 5.08
CA ILE A 84 -6.98 -3.40 4.70
C ILE A 84 -8.21 -4.31 4.64
N ASP A 85 -9.10 -4.27 5.64
CA ASP A 85 -10.32 -5.09 5.64
C ASP A 85 -11.19 -4.82 4.40
N LEU A 86 -11.31 -3.53 4.04
CA LEU A 86 -12.04 -3.12 2.85
C LEU A 86 -11.35 -3.58 1.55
N ALA A 87 -10.02 -3.47 1.49
CA ALA A 87 -9.24 -3.94 0.36
C ALA A 87 -9.37 -5.45 0.14
N VAL A 88 -9.29 -6.24 1.21
CA VAL A 88 -9.49 -7.70 1.17
C VAL A 88 -10.89 -8.04 0.63
N GLY A 89 -11.93 -7.36 1.13
CA GLY A 89 -13.29 -7.55 0.63
C GLY A 89 -13.43 -7.24 -0.86
N ARG A 90 -12.79 -6.16 -1.32
CA ARG A 90 -12.78 -5.81 -2.75
C ARG A 90 -12.05 -6.83 -3.60
N VAL A 91 -10.85 -7.27 -3.19
CA VAL A 91 -10.09 -8.26 -3.96
C VAL A 91 -10.82 -9.59 -4.02
N ALA A 92 -11.43 -10.04 -2.92
CA ALA A 92 -12.27 -11.24 -2.92
C ALA A 92 -13.45 -11.13 -3.89
N SER A 93 -14.12 -9.96 -3.94
CA SER A 93 -15.21 -9.71 -4.90
C SER A 93 -14.74 -9.59 -6.36
N ALA A 94 -13.53 -9.06 -6.58
CA ALA A 94 -12.97 -8.86 -7.91
C ALA A 94 -12.41 -10.15 -8.52
N GLN A 95 -11.83 -11.04 -7.71
CA GLN A 95 -11.36 -12.36 -8.16
C GLN A 95 -12.50 -13.24 -8.69
N TRP A 96 -13.71 -13.09 -8.14
CA TRP A 96 -14.91 -13.72 -8.70
C TRP A 96 -15.22 -13.25 -10.13
N GLY A 97 -14.95 -11.97 -10.43
CA GLY A 97 -15.16 -11.38 -11.75
C GLY A 97 -14.11 -11.78 -12.79
N ARG A 98 -12.81 -11.79 -12.41
CA ARG A 98 -11.71 -12.10 -13.35
C ARG A 98 -11.69 -13.55 -13.86
N GLY A 99 -12.36 -14.47 -13.17
CA GLY A 99 -12.51 -15.86 -13.63
C GLY A 99 -13.35 -16.04 -14.92
N ASN A 100 -14.04 -15.00 -15.40
CA ASN A 100 -14.90 -15.08 -16.58
C ASN A 100 -14.28 -14.53 -17.89
N GLU A 101 -13.06 -13.96 -17.84
CA GLU A 101 -12.43 -13.30 -19.00
C GLU A 101 -11.24 -14.08 -19.62
N SER A 102 -10.91 -15.27 -19.10
CA SER A 102 -9.85 -16.14 -19.67
C SER A 102 -10.37 -17.19 -20.67
N GLY A 103 -11.58 -17.01 -21.19
CA GLY A 103 -12.25 -17.94 -22.10
C GLY A 103 -12.95 -17.27 -23.28
N ALA A 104 -12.29 -16.31 -23.94
CA ALA A 104 -12.72 -15.73 -25.20
C ALA A 104 -11.59 -15.77 -26.23
#